data_AF-A0A8B5XCY8-F1
#
_entry.id   AF-A0A8B5XCY8-F1
#
_cell.length_a   1.000
_cell.length_b   1.000
_cell.length_c   1.000
_cell.angle_alpha   90.00
_cell.angle_beta   90.00
_cell.angle_gamma   90.00
#
_symmetry.space_group_name_H-M   'P 1'
#
loop_
_entity.id
_entity.type
_entity.pdbx_description
1 polymer ?
#
loop_
_entity_poly.entity_id
_entity_poly.type
_entity_poly.pdbx_seq_one_letter_code
_entity_poly.pdbx_strand_id
1 'polypeptide(L)'
;DIPRLRQSLPLQLDSVTNRIIEHIAVLWLQGSAIVAAFEIESTTSIYSGLLRMSDLLAMQPNLNIPLFIVAPDERNAKVVEEINRPTFARRDPPLHSVCRFIRFSTLRKQLPTLLDMSPYLKPEVLDRLSEACDSEID
;
A
#
# COMPACT_ATOMS: atom_id res chain seq x y z
N ASP A 1 6.56 19.60 -10.30
CA ASP A 1 6.55 19.30 -8.85
C ASP A 1 5.23 18.72 -8.40
N ILE A 2 5.27 17.73 -7.51
CA ILE A 2 4.07 17.14 -6.90
C ILE A 2 3.65 18.06 -5.74
N PRO A 3 2.47 18.70 -5.80
CA PRO A 3 2.02 19.59 -4.73
C PRO A 3 1.90 18.84 -3.40
N ARG A 4 2.31 19.48 -2.30
CA ARG A 4 2.24 18.93 -0.93
C ARG A 4 3.10 17.67 -0.68
N LEU A 5 4.04 17.36 -1.57
CA LEU A 5 5.07 16.35 -1.32
C LEU A 5 5.97 16.79 -0.15
N ARG A 6 6.14 15.91 0.84
CA ARG A 6 7.11 16.11 1.93
C ARG A 6 8.48 15.61 1.48
N GLN A 7 9.51 16.42 1.74
CA GLN A 7 10.90 16.06 1.45
C GLN A 7 11.51 15.14 2.52
N SER A 8 10.86 15.03 3.68
CA SER A 8 11.27 14.17 4.78
C SER A 8 10.06 13.62 5.53
N LEU A 9 10.25 12.45 6.14
CA LEU A 9 9.24 11.79 6.95
C LEU A 9 9.06 12.53 8.29
N PRO A 10 7.83 12.56 8.86
CA PRO A 10 7.60 13.13 10.17
C PRO A 10 8.45 12.41 11.24
N LEU A 11 9.12 13.17 12.10
CA LEU A 11 10.13 12.77 13.11
C LEU A 11 9.69 11.72 14.18
N GLN A 12 8.51 11.13 14.07
CA GLN A 12 7.96 10.19 15.06
C GLN A 12 8.38 8.73 14.83
N LEU A 13 9.09 8.43 13.74
CA LEU A 13 9.56 7.09 13.39
C LEU A 13 11.05 6.99 13.72
N ASP A 14 11.46 5.90 14.38
CA ASP A 14 12.87 5.67 14.70
C ASP A 14 13.73 5.53 13.43
N SER A 15 15.04 5.68 13.56
CA SER A 15 15.97 5.71 12.42
C SER A 15 16.02 4.39 11.63
N VAL A 16 15.67 3.26 12.26
CA VAL A 16 15.58 1.96 11.60
C VAL A 16 14.29 1.89 10.78
N THR A 17 13.19 2.41 11.31
CA THR A 17 11.89 2.48 10.62
C THR A 17 12.03 3.36 9.39
N ASN A 18 12.66 4.54 9.53
CA ASN A 18 12.90 5.44 8.40
C ASN A 18 13.65 4.76 7.25
N ARG A 19 14.69 3.98 7.54
CA ARG A 19 15.47 3.26 6.50
C ARG A 19 14.67 2.18 5.77
N ILE A 20 13.75 1.51 6.46
CA ILE A 20 12.93 0.46 5.86
C ILE A 20 11.78 1.07 5.04
N ILE A 21 11.16 2.14 5.55
CA ILE A 21 10.02 2.79 4.91
C ILE A 21 10.41 3.77 3.80
N GLU A 22 11.67 4.22 3.76
CA GLU A 22 12.22 5.02 2.64
C GLU A 22 12.10 4.29 1.29
N HIS A 23 11.98 2.97 1.32
CA HIS A 23 11.81 2.16 0.12
C HIS A 23 10.34 1.86 -0.22
N ILE A 24 9.38 2.29 0.61
CA ILE A 24 7.96 2.22 0.26
C ILE A 24 7.67 3.31 -0.77
N ALA A 25 7.01 2.94 -1.87
CA ALA A 25 6.87 3.85 -3.01
C ALA A 25 6.12 5.15 -2.67
N VAL A 26 5.03 5.06 -1.90
CA VAL A 26 4.26 6.23 -1.46
C VAL A 26 3.69 6.02 -0.06
N LEU A 27 3.85 7.03 0.82
CA LEU A 27 3.10 7.16 2.07
C LEU A 27 2.14 8.35 1.97
N TRP A 28 0.85 8.11 2.24
CA TRP A 28 -0.14 9.19 2.33
C TRP A 28 -0.20 9.68 3.78
N LEU A 29 0.09 10.96 3.97
CA LEU A 29 0.05 11.63 5.27
C LEU A 29 -1.18 12.51 5.43
N GLN A 30 -1.79 12.47 6.62
CA GLN A 30 -2.71 13.48 7.12
C GLN A 30 -2.07 14.16 8.34
N GLY A 31 -1.57 15.38 8.15
CA GLY A 31 -0.72 16.03 9.15
C GLY A 31 0.63 15.30 9.28
N SER A 32 0.87 14.69 10.45
CA SER A 32 2.04 13.83 10.71
C SER A 32 1.72 12.33 10.73
N ALA A 33 0.43 11.96 10.66
CA ALA A 33 0.00 10.57 10.71
C ALA A 33 0.03 9.96 9.30
N ILE A 34 0.54 8.74 9.20
CA ILE A 34 0.38 7.90 8.00
C ILE A 34 -1.07 7.40 8.01
N VAL A 35 -1.77 7.55 6.89
CA VAL A 35 -3.17 7.11 6.73
C VAL A 35 -3.35 6.06 5.64
N ALA A 36 -2.36 5.87 4.77
CA ALA A 36 -2.29 4.78 3.80
C ALA A 36 -0.85 4.64 3.28
N ALA A 37 -0.50 3.45 2.79
CA ALA A 37 0.79 3.19 2.15
C ALA A 37 0.60 2.40 0.85
N PHE A 38 1.44 2.69 -0.14
CA PHE A 38 1.35 2.10 -1.47
C PHE A 38 2.71 1.60 -1.94
N GLU A 39 2.70 0.41 -2.52
CA GLU A 39 3.83 -0.12 -3.27
C GLU A 39 3.47 -0.24 -4.75
N ILE A 40 4.31 0.31 -5.63
CA ILE A 40 4.07 0.32 -7.07
C ILE A 40 4.96 -0.75 -7.71
N GLU A 41 4.36 -1.85 -8.14
CA GLU A 41 5.08 -3.06 -8.55
C GLU A 41 4.89 -3.31 -10.05
N SER A 42 5.48 -2.47 -10.90
CA SER A 42 5.40 -2.60 -12.36
C SER A 42 6.24 -3.77 -12.90
N THR A 43 7.53 -3.78 -12.58
CA THR A 43 8.51 -4.80 -13.03
C THR A 43 9.35 -5.38 -11.91
N THR A 44 9.21 -4.84 -10.70
CA THR A 44 9.93 -5.24 -9.50
C THR A 44 9.26 -6.43 -8.80
N SER A 45 9.91 -6.98 -7.77
CA SER A 45 9.41 -8.14 -7.03
C SER A 45 8.31 -7.75 -6.06
N ILE A 46 7.09 -8.25 -6.30
CA ILE A 46 5.95 -8.14 -5.38
C ILE A 46 6.34 -8.59 -3.96
N TYR A 47 7.11 -9.66 -3.85
CA TYR A 47 7.55 -10.17 -2.55
C TYR A 47 8.36 -9.14 -1.76
N SER A 48 9.28 -8.42 -2.44
CA SER A 48 10.09 -7.39 -1.80
C SER A 48 9.25 -6.21 -1.33
N GLY A 49 8.26 -5.82 -2.13
CA GLY A 49 7.29 -4.80 -1.75
C GLY A 49 6.47 -5.19 -0.52
N LEU A 50 5.90 -6.39 -0.53
CA LEU A 50 5.15 -6.94 0.61
C LEU A 50 5.99 -7.06 1.87
N LEU A 51 7.28 -7.40 1.74
CA LEU A 51 8.20 -7.48 2.87
C LEU A 51 8.40 -6.12 3.52
N ARG A 52 8.63 -5.04 2.75
CA ARG A 52 8.76 -3.67 3.29
C ARG A 52 7.50 -3.22 4.04
N MET A 53 6.34 -3.55 3.49
CA MET A 53 5.04 -3.23 4.10
C MET A 53 4.80 -4.03 5.39
N SER A 54 5.18 -5.31 5.38
CA SER A 54 5.18 -6.17 6.57
C SER A 54 6.12 -5.64 7.66
N ASP A 55 7.30 -5.15 7.29
CA ASP A 55 8.27 -4.57 8.22
C ASP A 55 7.74 -3.26 8.82
N LEU A 56 7.12 -2.37 8.03
CA LEU A 56 6.45 -1.17 8.52
C LEU A 56 5.45 -1.50 9.65
N LEU A 57 4.56 -2.47 9.41
CA LEU A 57 3.58 -2.88 10.41
C LEU A 57 4.22 -3.53 11.64
N ALA A 58 5.32 -4.27 11.47
CA ALA A 58 6.02 -4.89 12.59
C ALA A 58 6.71 -3.85 13.49
N MET A 59 7.26 -2.79 12.90
CA MET A 59 7.94 -1.72 13.61
C MET A 59 6.98 -0.75 14.29
N GLN A 60 5.79 -0.58 13.73
CA GLN A 60 4.75 0.29 14.26
C GLN A 60 3.49 -0.54 14.54
N PRO A 61 3.45 -1.38 15.59
CA PRO A 61 2.34 -2.31 15.83
C PRO A 61 1.01 -1.61 16.12
N ASN A 62 1.03 -0.33 16.51
CA ASN A 62 -0.18 0.48 16.69
C ASN A 62 -0.68 1.11 15.37
N LEU A 63 0.05 0.94 14.26
CA LEU A 63 -0.31 1.48 12.96
C LEU A 63 -1.36 0.57 12.31
N ASN A 64 -2.61 1.03 12.33
CA ASN A 64 -3.71 0.40 11.63
C ASN A 64 -4.09 1.25 10.42
N ILE A 65 -3.45 0.99 9.28
CA ILE A 65 -3.68 1.71 8.02
C ILE A 65 -3.93 0.72 6.88
N PRO A 66 -4.74 1.10 5.89
CA PRO A 66 -4.86 0.33 4.66
C PRO A 66 -3.56 0.40 3.86
N LEU A 67 -3.19 -0.76 3.32
CA LEU A 67 -2.01 -0.96 2.48
C LEU A 67 -2.48 -1.29 1.06
N PHE A 68 -1.71 -0.86 0.05
CA PHE A 68 -2.07 -1.09 -1.34
C PHE A 68 -0.88 -1.54 -2.19
N ILE A 69 -1.07 -2.61 -2.95
CA ILE A 69 -0.19 -2.94 -4.08
C ILE A 69 -0.81 -2.40 -5.36
N VAL A 70 -0.10 -1.52 -6.06
CA VAL A 70 -0.52 -0.94 -7.32
C VAL A 70 0.31 -1.55 -8.45
N ALA A 71 -0.31 -2.35 -9.31
CA ALA A 71 0.42 -3.07 -10.35
C ALA A 71 -0.42 -3.33 -11.62
N PRO A 72 0.22 -3.75 -12.72
CA PRO A 72 -0.48 -4.19 -13.93
C PRO A 72 -1.45 -5.33 -13.66
N ASP A 73 -2.54 -5.37 -14.41
CA ASP A 73 -3.64 -6.31 -14.29
C ASP A 73 -3.17 -7.78 -14.33
N GLU A 74 -2.21 -8.09 -15.22
CA GLU A 74 -1.61 -9.41 -15.40
C GLU A 74 -0.86 -9.91 -14.17
N ARG A 75 -0.48 -9.02 -13.24
CA ARG A 75 0.23 -9.40 -12.01
C ARG A 75 -0.71 -9.79 -10.88
N ASN A 76 -2.04 -9.67 -11.04
CA ASN A 76 -3.01 -9.96 -9.99
C ASN A 76 -2.81 -11.35 -9.36
N ALA A 77 -2.71 -12.40 -10.18
CA ALA A 77 -2.50 -13.76 -9.71
C ALA A 77 -1.21 -13.89 -8.87
N LYS A 78 -0.14 -13.20 -9.28
CA LYS A 78 1.12 -13.19 -8.54
C LYS A 78 1.02 -12.43 -7.22
N VAL A 79 0.24 -11.35 -7.17
CA VAL A 79 -0.02 -10.62 -5.92
C VAL A 79 -0.76 -11.51 -4.94
N VAL A 80 -1.83 -12.16 -5.37
CA VAL A 80 -2.62 -13.09 -4.54
C VAL A 80 -1.76 -14.27 -4.07
N GLU A 81 -0.94 -14.85 -4.94
CA GLU A 81 0.00 -15.92 -4.55
C GLU A 81 0.98 -15.47 -3.47
N GLU A 82 1.67 -14.34 -3.69
CA GLU A 82 2.74 -13.88 -2.80
C GLU A 82 2.21 -13.42 -1.44
N ILE A 83 1.09 -12.68 -1.39
CA ILE A 83 0.53 -12.14 -0.14
C ILE A 83 -0.07 -13.21 0.76
N ASN A 84 -0.51 -14.33 0.19
CA ASN A 84 -1.03 -15.47 0.94
C ASN A 84 0.06 -16.46 1.38
N ARG A 85 1.34 -16.18 1.10
CA ARG A 85 2.44 -17.01 1.59
C ARG A 85 2.43 -17.09 3.12
N PRO A 86 2.82 -18.23 3.72
CA PRO A 86 2.80 -18.41 5.17
C PRO A 86 3.60 -17.37 5.98
N THR A 87 4.59 -16.73 5.36
CA THR A 87 5.36 -15.61 5.94
C THR A 87 4.47 -14.41 6.27
N PHE A 88 3.48 -14.11 5.42
CA PHE A 88 2.59 -12.95 5.56
C PHE A 88 1.22 -13.33 6.13
N ALA A 89 0.73 -14.53 5.82
CA ALA A 89 -0.59 -15.01 6.26
C ALA A 89 -0.65 -15.36 7.76
N ARG A 90 0.48 -15.71 8.39
CA ARG A 90 0.53 -16.04 9.83
C ARG A 90 0.78 -14.85 10.75
N ARG A 91 0.79 -13.63 10.21
CA ARG A 91 0.86 -12.39 10.98
C ARG A 91 -0.47 -12.13 11.68
N ASP A 92 -0.44 -11.29 12.71
CA ASP A 92 -1.64 -10.78 13.37
C ASP A 92 -1.68 -9.24 13.22
N PRO A 93 -2.58 -8.68 12.39
CA PRO A 93 -3.47 -9.39 11.47
C PRO A 93 -2.71 -9.95 10.23
N PRO A 94 -3.26 -10.95 9.51
CA PRO A 94 -2.70 -11.45 8.26
C PRO A 94 -2.57 -10.34 7.22
N LEU A 95 -1.46 -10.30 6.45
CA LEU A 95 -1.21 -9.18 5.54
C LEU A 95 -2.30 -9.01 4.46
N HIS A 96 -2.88 -10.10 3.95
CA HIS A 96 -3.98 -10.06 2.97
C HIS A 96 -5.24 -9.37 3.51
N SER A 97 -5.43 -9.33 4.83
CA SER A 97 -6.61 -8.70 5.45
C SER A 97 -6.50 -7.17 5.51
N VAL A 98 -5.30 -6.62 5.42
CA VAL A 98 -5.02 -5.17 5.50
C VAL A 98 -4.46 -4.58 4.21
N CYS A 99 -4.00 -5.42 3.28
CA CYS A 99 -3.39 -5.01 2.04
C CYS A 99 -4.22 -5.42 0.82
N ARG A 100 -4.61 -4.43 0.02
CA ARG A 100 -5.50 -4.57 -1.14
C ARG A 100 -4.74 -4.33 -2.45
N PHE A 101 -5.29 -4.82 -3.55
CA PHE A 101 -4.69 -4.68 -4.88
C PHE A 101 -5.40 -3.60 -5.71
N ILE A 102 -4.66 -2.70 -6.34
CA ILE A 102 -5.18 -1.68 -7.27
C ILE A 102 -4.58 -1.93 -8.65
N ARG A 103 -5.44 -2.23 -9.63
CA ARG A 103 -5.02 -2.38 -11.03
C ARG A 103 -4.64 -1.05 -11.67
N PHE A 104 -3.63 -1.06 -12.52
CA PHE A 104 -3.30 0.08 -13.37
C PHE A 104 -4.46 0.48 -14.27
N SER A 105 -5.18 -0.48 -14.86
CA SER A 105 -6.37 -0.19 -15.69
C SER A 105 -7.45 0.57 -14.90
N THR A 106 -7.77 0.10 -13.68
CA THR A 106 -8.74 0.74 -12.78
C THR A 106 -8.30 2.15 -12.43
N LEU A 107 -7.05 2.33 -12.00
CA LEU A 107 -6.54 3.64 -11.63
C LEU A 107 -6.56 4.61 -12.81
N ARG A 108 -6.13 4.18 -14.00
CA ARG A 108 -6.14 5.01 -15.22
C ARG A 108 -7.53 5.43 -15.63
N LYS A 109 -8.50 4.52 -15.56
CA LYS A 109 -9.90 4.80 -15.89
C LYS A 109 -10.51 5.84 -14.93
N GLN A 110 -10.15 5.79 -13.66
CA GLN A 110 -10.69 6.66 -12.62
C GLN A 110 -9.91 7.96 -12.45
N LEU A 111 -8.70 8.04 -12.99
CA LEU A 111 -7.81 9.20 -12.84
C LEU A 111 -8.46 10.54 -13.18
N PRO A 112 -9.23 10.70 -14.27
CA PRO A 112 -9.88 11.99 -14.57
C PRO A 112 -10.80 12.44 -13.43
N THR A 113 -11.66 11.54 -12.94
CA THR A 113 -12.57 11.82 -11.82
C THR A 113 -11.82 12.11 -10.52
N LEU A 114 -10.72 11.39 -10.25
CA LEU A 114 -9.90 11.62 -9.05
C LEU A 114 -9.22 12.99 -9.08
N LEU A 115 -8.78 13.45 -10.25
CA LEU A 115 -8.14 14.76 -10.41
C LEU A 115 -9.13 15.90 -10.15
N ASP A 116 -10.34 15.79 -10.69
CA ASP A 116 -11.43 16.77 -10.46
C ASP A 116 -11.80 16.88 -8.97
N MET A 117 -11.68 15.78 -8.23
CA MET A 117 -11.98 15.71 -6.80
C MET A 117 -10.76 15.88 -5.87
N SER A 118 -9.58 16.16 -6.41
CA SER A 118 -8.31 16.12 -5.67
C SER A 118 -8.26 16.91 -4.34
N PRO A 119 -8.95 18.06 -4.15
CA PRO A 119 -8.97 18.74 -2.85
C PRO A 119 -9.76 17.99 -1.77
N TYR A 120 -10.68 17.12 -2.16
CA TYR A 120 -11.63 16.42 -1.29
C TYR A 120 -11.36 14.91 -1.22
N LEU A 121 -10.29 14.44 -1.88
CA LEU A 121 -9.95 13.04 -1.91
C LEU A 121 -9.59 12.56 -0.50
N LYS A 122 -10.26 11.49 -0.07
CA LYS A 122 -9.97 10.80 1.18
C LYS A 122 -9.56 9.35 0.93
N PRO A 123 -8.83 8.70 1.85
CA PRO A 123 -8.36 7.33 1.66
C PRO A 123 -9.48 6.32 1.36
N GLU A 124 -10.70 6.53 1.83
CA GLU A 124 -11.85 5.64 1.61
C GLU A 124 -12.24 5.52 0.12
N VAL A 125 -11.80 6.46 -0.72
CA VAL A 125 -11.98 6.32 -2.18
C VAL A 125 -11.21 5.12 -2.72
N LEU A 126 -10.08 4.76 -2.10
CA LEU A 126 -9.24 3.65 -2.49
C LEU A 126 -9.95 2.30 -2.30
N ASP A 127 -10.88 2.19 -1.36
CA ASP A 127 -11.68 0.97 -1.16
C ASP A 127 -12.48 0.63 -2.42
N ARG A 128 -12.92 1.66 -3.16
CA ARG A 128 -13.64 1.49 -4.44
C ARG A 128 -12.74 1.16 -5.62
N LEU A 129 -11.45 1.51 -5.52
CA LEU A 129 -10.44 1.28 -6.56
C LEU A 129 -9.70 -0.03 -6.38
N SER A 130 -9.84 -0.64 -5.21
CA SER A 130 -9.00 -1.75 -4.77
C SER A 130 -9.82 -3.01 -4.53
N GLU A 131 -9.12 -4.14 -4.64
CA GLU A 131 -9.69 -5.47 -4.56
C GLU A 131 -9.05 -6.24 -3.41
N ALA A 132 -9.83 -7.12 -2.78
CA ALA A 132 -9.31 -8.01 -1.77
C ALA A 132 -8.32 -9.00 -2.42
N CYS A 133 -7.28 -9.37 -1.68
CA CYS A 133 -6.27 -10.32 -2.13
C CYS A 133 -6.51 -11.72 -1.54
N ASP A 134 -7.78 -12.10 -1.40
CA ASP A 134 -8.15 -13.39 -0.84
C ASP A 134 -7.66 -14.50 -1.79
N SER A 135 -7.12 -15.57 -1.21
CA SER A 135 -6.90 -16.78 -1.98
C SER A 135 -8.28 -17.36 -2.34
N GLU A 136 -8.47 -17.78 -3.58
CA GLU A 136 -9.56 -18.69 -3.93
C GLU A 136 -9.30 -19.98 -3.16
N ILE A 137 -9.86 -20.08 -1.96
CA ILE A 137 -9.91 -21.32 -1.19
C ILE A 137 -11.20 -22.01 -1.63
N ASP A 138 -11.05 -23.02 -2.49
CA ASP A 138 -11.92 -24.20 -2.50
C ASP A 138 -11.57 -25.10 -1.32
#